data_AF-A0A5C9AKM1-F1
#
_entry.id   AF-A0A5C9AKM1-F1
#
_cell.length_a   1.000
_cell.length_b   1.000
_cell.length_c   1.000
_cell.angle_alpha   90.00
_cell.angle_beta   90.00
_cell.angle_gamma   90.00
#
_symmetry.space_group_name_H-M   'P 1'
#
loop_
_entity.id
_entity.type
_entity.pdbx_description
1 polymer ?
#
loop_
_entity_poly.entity_id
_entity_poly.type
_entity_poly.pdbx_seq_one_letter_code
_entity_poly.pdbx_strand_id
1 'polypeptide(L)'
;MLDFFRHMGTATLISVTVLLIASLFIRHAWCRYLCPYGALMGVVSLLSPFKIRRNAESCIDCGKCAKNCPSRIPVDKLIQVRTVECTGCMTCVESCPVASTLTFSLQKPAANKKAFALSGWLMTLLVLGIMFAVIGYAMYAGVWQSPVPEELYRRLIPQAPMIGH
;
A
#
# COMPACT_ATOMS: atom_id res chain seq x y z
N MET A 1 -22.39 -14.90 -2.85
CA MET A 1 -20.90 -14.98 -2.83
C MET A 1 -20.35 -16.37 -2.56
N LEU A 2 -21.12 -17.29 -1.93
CA LEU A 2 -20.67 -18.67 -1.63
C LEU A 2 -20.69 -19.63 -2.84
N ASP A 3 -21.40 -19.31 -3.92
CA ASP A 3 -21.41 -20.15 -5.14
C ASP A 3 -20.07 -20.19 -5.88
N PHE A 4 -19.24 -19.14 -5.75
CA PHE A 4 -17.88 -19.13 -6.26
C PHE A 4 -16.98 -20.18 -5.58
N PHE A 5 -17.21 -20.44 -4.29
CA PHE A 5 -16.47 -21.45 -3.53
C PHE A 5 -17.05 -22.86 -3.69
N ARG A 6 -18.36 -22.98 -3.93
CA ARG A 6 -19.04 -24.27 -4.19
C ARG A 6 -18.79 -24.82 -5.59
N HIS A 7 -18.67 -23.94 -6.59
CA HIS A 7 -18.30 -24.29 -7.95
C HIS A 7 -16.90 -23.74 -8.24
N MET A 8 -15.87 -24.27 -7.54
CA MET A 8 -14.49 -24.13 -8.01
C MET A 8 -14.38 -24.85 -9.36
N GLY A 9 -14.79 -24.17 -10.43
CA GLY A 9 -14.68 -24.65 -11.78
C GLY A 9 -13.22 -25.02 -12.06
N THR A 10 -13.01 -26.04 -12.88
CA THR A 10 -11.67 -26.47 -13.30
C THR A 10 -10.79 -25.28 -13.74
N ALA A 11 -11.39 -24.24 -14.33
CA ALA A 11 -10.71 -22.99 -14.67
C ALA A 11 -10.11 -22.21 -13.47
N THR A 12 -10.80 -22.10 -12.32
CA THR A 12 -10.22 -21.45 -11.12
C THR A 12 -9.13 -22.31 -10.50
N LEU A 13 -9.30 -23.63 -10.49
CA LEU A 13 -8.30 -24.57 -9.97
C LEU A 13 -7.02 -24.56 -10.83
N ILE A 14 -7.15 -24.55 -12.16
CA ILE A 14 -6.04 -24.43 -13.11
C ILE A 14 -5.35 -23.07 -12.95
N SER A 15 -6.10 -21.97 -12.91
CA SER A 15 -5.50 -20.64 -12.76
C SER A 15 -4.78 -20.47 -11.42
N VAL A 16 -5.35 -20.92 -10.30
CA VAL A 16 -4.67 -20.92 -8.99
C VAL A 16 -3.43 -21.81 -8.99
N THR A 17 -3.48 -22.99 -9.61
CA THR A 17 -2.34 -23.92 -9.68
C THR A 17 -1.20 -23.32 -10.53
N VAL A 18 -1.52 -22.77 -11.70
CA VAL A 18 -0.53 -22.09 -12.56
C VAL A 18 0.07 -20.88 -11.84
N LEU A 19 -0.73 -20.11 -11.11
CA LEU A 19 -0.23 -18.98 -10.33
C LEU A 19 0.64 -19.39 -9.14
N LEU A 20 0.30 -20.49 -8.47
CA LEU A 20 1.14 -21.06 -7.40
C LEU A 20 2.48 -21.51 -7.95
N ILE A 21 2.49 -22.23 -9.08
CA ILE A 21 3.71 -22.65 -9.76
C ILE A 21 4.52 -21.44 -10.21
N ALA A 22 3.89 -20.44 -10.83
CA ALA A 22 4.56 -19.21 -11.24
C ALA A 22 5.12 -18.42 -10.05
N SER A 23 4.46 -18.44 -8.89
CA SER A 23 4.91 -17.78 -7.66
C SER A 23 6.16 -18.45 -7.05
N LEU A 24 6.35 -19.76 -7.27
CA LEU A 24 7.55 -20.48 -6.85
C LEU A 24 8.79 -20.04 -7.65
N PHE A 25 8.63 -19.77 -8.95
CA PHE A 25 9.73 -19.28 -9.79
C PHE A 25 9.94 -17.77 -9.70
N ILE A 26 8.86 -17.01 -9.56
CA ILE A 26 8.88 -15.55 -9.52
C ILE A 26 8.24 -15.10 -8.19
N ARG A 27 9.08 -14.68 -7.23
CA ARG A 27 8.57 -14.14 -5.96
C ARG A 27 7.62 -12.97 -6.24
N HIS A 28 6.43 -13.02 -5.64
CA HIS A 28 5.39 -12.01 -5.78
C HIS A 28 4.85 -11.84 -7.22
N ALA A 29 4.90 -12.88 -8.06
CA ALA A 29 4.37 -12.87 -9.43
C ALA A 29 2.91 -12.37 -9.50
N TRP A 30 2.09 -12.82 -8.56
CA TRP A 30 0.68 -12.44 -8.50
C TRP A 30 0.53 -10.93 -8.29
N CYS A 31 1.24 -10.35 -7.32
CA CYS A 31 1.25 -8.91 -7.09
C CYS A 31 1.86 -8.13 -8.26
N ARG A 32 2.83 -8.69 -8.98
CA ARG A 32 3.54 -7.99 -10.06
C ARG A 32 2.79 -8.00 -11.40
N TYR A 33 2.11 -9.10 -11.73
CA TYR A 33 1.56 -9.32 -13.08
C TYR A 33 0.04 -9.50 -13.13
N LEU A 34 -0.58 -10.05 -12.09
CA LEU A 34 -2.02 -10.36 -12.11
C LEU A 34 -2.87 -9.43 -11.26
N CYS A 35 -2.30 -8.85 -10.21
CA CYS A 35 -3.04 -8.01 -9.30
C CYS A 35 -3.27 -6.63 -9.95
N PRO A 36 -4.53 -6.22 -10.20
CA PRO A 36 -4.81 -4.90 -10.76
C PRO A 36 -4.28 -3.78 -9.85
N TYR A 37 -4.29 -4.02 -8.53
CA TYR A 37 -3.73 -3.10 -7.55
C TYR A 37 -2.20 -3.00 -7.63
N GLY A 38 -1.51 -4.11 -7.90
CA GLY A 38 -0.06 -4.10 -8.06
C GLY A 38 0.40 -3.42 -9.34
N ALA A 39 -0.35 -3.59 -10.44
CA ALA A 39 -0.12 -2.85 -11.68
C ALA A 39 -0.34 -1.33 -11.46
N LEU A 40 -1.43 -0.95 -10.78
CA LEU A 40 -1.69 0.42 -10.37
C LEU A 40 -0.55 0.99 -9.53
N MET A 41 -0.07 0.26 -8.52
CA MET A 41 1.02 0.74 -7.66
C MET A 41 2.36 0.84 -8.39
N GLY A 42 2.67 -0.06 -9.32
CA GLY A 42 3.85 0.05 -10.18
C GLY A 42 3.79 1.26 -11.11
N VAL A 43 2.61 1.53 -11.70
CA VAL A 43 2.37 2.70 -12.57
C VAL A 43 2.39 4.00 -11.78
N VAL A 44 1.73 4.05 -10.62
CA VAL A 44 1.76 5.19 -9.70
C VAL A 44 3.19 5.41 -9.21
N SER A 45 3.94 4.36 -8.89
CA SER A 45 5.35 4.49 -8.51
C SER A 45 6.17 5.01 -9.67
N LEU A 46 5.93 4.57 -10.91
CA LEU A 46 6.61 5.06 -12.11
C LEU A 46 6.35 6.56 -12.35
N LEU A 47 5.07 6.97 -12.28
CA LEU A 47 4.63 8.36 -12.45
C LEU A 47 4.98 9.24 -11.26
N SER A 48 5.16 8.65 -10.07
CA SER A 48 5.45 9.40 -8.86
C SER A 48 6.81 10.09 -8.98
N PRO A 49 6.87 11.40 -8.68
CA PRO A 49 8.13 12.14 -8.61
C PRO A 49 9.01 11.70 -7.43
N PHE A 50 8.47 10.97 -6.44
CA PHE A 50 9.24 10.43 -5.34
C PHE A 50 9.92 9.13 -5.75
N LYS A 51 11.25 9.14 -5.80
CA LYS A 51 12.06 7.99 -6.23
C LYS A 51 13.14 7.68 -5.20
N ILE A 52 13.53 6.42 -5.16
CA ILE A 52 14.68 5.96 -4.37
C ILE A 52 15.94 6.38 -5.10
N ARG A 53 16.78 7.18 -4.43
CA ARG A 53 18.08 7.64 -4.92
C ARG A 53 19.19 7.15 -4.01
N ARG A 54 20.27 6.66 -4.62
CA ARG A 54 21.50 6.24 -3.97
C ARG A 54 22.51 7.38 -4.04
N ASN A 55 23.09 7.74 -2.91
CA ASN A 55 24.30 8.56 -2.87
C ASN A 55 25.51 7.64 -3.07
N ALA A 56 26.25 7.84 -4.16
CA ALA A 56 27.44 7.03 -4.48
C ALA A 56 28.59 7.31 -3.50
N GLU A 57 28.69 8.51 -2.94
CA GLU A 57 29.79 8.92 -2.06
C GLU A 57 29.74 8.24 -0.69
N SER A 58 28.53 8.02 -0.15
CA SER A 58 28.34 7.36 1.15
C SER A 58 28.08 5.85 1.02
N CYS A 59 28.08 5.30 -0.20
CA CYS A 59 27.78 3.89 -0.42
C CYS A 59 29.05 3.04 -0.30
N ILE A 60 28.98 2.00 0.54
CA ILE A 60 30.05 1.01 0.74
C ILE A 60 29.90 -0.25 -0.13
N ASP A 61 29.04 -0.20 -1.16
CA ASP A 61 28.78 -1.31 -2.11
C ASP A 61 28.50 -2.69 -1.46
N CYS A 62 27.83 -2.71 -0.31
CA CYS A 62 27.54 -3.94 0.43
C CYS A 62 26.49 -4.88 -0.23
N GLY A 63 25.76 -4.42 -1.25
CA GLY A 63 24.75 -5.19 -1.98
C GLY A 63 23.48 -5.60 -1.18
N LYS A 64 23.36 -5.22 0.10
CA LYS A 64 22.21 -5.59 0.95
C LYS A 64 20.89 -5.05 0.44
N CYS A 65 20.88 -3.84 -0.11
CA CYS A 65 19.68 -3.20 -0.67
C CYS A 65 19.07 -4.01 -1.84
N ALA A 66 19.89 -4.60 -2.70
CA ALA A 66 19.43 -5.44 -3.80
C ALA A 66 18.95 -6.82 -3.32
N LYS A 67 19.63 -7.41 -2.33
CA LYS A 67 19.24 -8.70 -1.72
C LYS A 67 17.89 -8.63 -1.00
N ASN A 68 17.64 -7.53 -0.30
CA ASN A 68 16.40 -7.32 0.45
C ASN A 68 15.27 -6.71 -0.40
N CYS A 69 15.52 -6.35 -1.66
CA CYS A 69 14.48 -5.85 -2.54
C CYS A 69 13.51 -6.99 -2.91
N PRO A 70 12.21 -6.88 -2.58
CA PRO A 70 11.22 -7.91 -2.92
C PRO A 70 11.10 -8.11 -4.45
N SER A 71 11.30 -7.02 -5.21
CA SER A 71 11.30 -7.03 -6.67
C SER A 71 12.64 -7.41 -7.30
N ARG A 72 13.67 -7.76 -6.49
CA ARG A 72 15.05 -8.07 -6.93
C ARG A 72 15.65 -7.04 -7.91
N ILE A 73 15.31 -5.77 -7.71
CA ILE A 73 15.90 -4.69 -8.50
C ILE A 73 17.36 -4.51 -8.03
N PRO A 74 18.34 -4.37 -8.94
CA PRO A 74 19.73 -4.11 -8.58
C PRO A 74 19.93 -2.67 -8.09
N VAL A 75 19.32 -2.32 -6.96
CA VAL A 75 19.37 -0.98 -6.34
C VAL A 75 20.81 -0.57 -6.01
N ASP A 76 21.69 -1.55 -5.79
CA ASP A 76 23.12 -1.36 -5.58
C ASP A 76 23.83 -0.81 -6.81
N LYS A 77 23.33 -0.99 -8.03
CA LYS A 77 23.97 -0.50 -9.27
C LYS A 77 23.34 0.77 -9.84
N LEU A 78 22.15 1.13 -9.38
CA LEU A 78 21.39 2.26 -9.90
C LEU A 78 21.53 3.49 -8.98
N ILE A 79 21.87 4.65 -9.57
CA ILE A 79 21.84 5.94 -8.85
C ILE A 79 20.40 6.35 -8.53
N GLN A 80 19.46 6.05 -9.45
CA GLN A 80 18.04 6.31 -9.27
C GLN A 80 17.23 5.11 -9.76
N VAL A 81 16.34 4.59 -8.92
CA VAL A 81 15.43 3.49 -9.30
C VAL A 81 14.29 4.05 -10.16
N ARG A 82 14.32 3.74 -11.46
CA ARG A 82 13.28 4.11 -12.44
C ARG A 82 12.68 2.87 -13.12
N THR A 83 12.28 1.89 -12.33
CA THR A 83 11.64 0.67 -12.83
C THR A 83 10.17 0.63 -12.44
N VAL A 84 9.33 0.09 -13.32
CA VAL A 84 7.89 -0.16 -13.07
C VAL A 84 7.66 -1.22 -11.99
N GLU A 85 8.70 -1.98 -11.70
CA GLU A 85 8.69 -3.09 -10.74
C GLU A 85 8.90 -2.60 -9.31
N CYS A 86 9.34 -1.34 -9.16
CA CYS A 86 9.49 -0.71 -7.87
C CYS A 86 8.10 -0.28 -7.40
N THR A 87 7.67 -0.82 -6.26
CA THR A 87 6.40 -0.44 -5.62
C THR A 87 6.58 0.64 -4.55
N GLY A 88 7.81 1.14 -4.34
CA GLY A 88 8.09 2.15 -3.33
C GLY A 88 8.02 1.68 -1.87
N CYS A 89 8.21 0.37 -1.62
CA CYS A 89 8.12 -0.23 -0.27
C CYS A 89 9.21 0.18 0.74
N MET A 90 10.23 0.93 0.32
CA MET A 90 11.32 1.45 1.17
C MET A 90 12.18 0.42 1.95
N THR A 91 11.97 -0.89 1.77
CA THR A 91 12.77 -1.94 2.43
C THR A 91 14.28 -1.82 2.16
N CYS A 92 14.67 -1.30 1.00
CA CYS A 92 16.08 -1.05 0.69
C CYS A 92 16.69 0.11 1.49
N VAL A 93 15.87 1.09 1.91
CA VAL A 93 16.32 2.22 2.75
C VAL A 93 16.52 1.72 4.17
N GLU A 94 15.59 0.93 4.71
CA GLU A 94 15.66 0.38 6.06
C GLU A 94 16.78 -0.65 6.25
N SER A 95 17.05 -1.46 5.22
CA SER A 95 18.12 -2.48 5.28
C SER A 95 19.53 -1.93 5.03
N CYS A 96 19.66 -0.64 4.72
CA CYS A 96 20.95 -0.04 4.46
C CYS A 96 21.74 0.14 5.77
N PRO A 97 22.97 -0.41 5.88
CA PRO A 97 23.77 -0.28 7.10
C PRO A 97 24.34 1.13 7.30
N VAL A 98 24.40 1.94 6.24
CA VAL A 98 24.88 3.32 6.29
C VAL A 98 23.67 4.24 6.26
N ALA A 99 23.53 5.07 7.30
CA ALA A 99 22.47 6.05 7.38
C ALA A 99 22.55 7.02 6.19
N SER A 100 21.38 7.42 5.67
CA SER A 100 21.21 8.42 4.59
C SER A 100 21.87 8.15 3.23
N THR A 101 22.41 6.95 2.98
CA THR A 101 22.91 6.54 1.65
C THR A 101 21.78 6.35 0.63
N LEU A 102 20.65 5.78 1.05
CA LEU A 102 19.46 5.62 0.24
C LEU A 102 18.38 6.56 0.77
N THR A 103 17.84 7.40 -0.10
CA THR A 103 16.79 8.37 0.27
C THR A 103 15.58 8.22 -0.65
N PHE A 104 14.39 8.32 -0.06
CA PHE A 104 13.15 8.45 -0.80
C PHE A 104 12.84 9.95 -0.93
N SER A 105 13.23 10.56 -2.04
CA SER A 105 13.13 12.01 -2.21
C SER A 105 12.53 12.42 -3.55
N LEU A 106 11.82 13.55 -3.53
CA LEU A 106 11.28 14.22 -4.72
C LEU A 106 12.41 14.83 -5.56
N GLN A 107 13.33 15.53 -4.92
CA GLN A 107 14.41 16.29 -5.55
C GLN A 107 15.80 15.74 -5.20
N LYS A 108 16.80 16.03 -6.06
CA LYS A 108 18.23 15.97 -5.70
C LYS A 108 18.37 16.56 -4.29
N PRO A 109 19.21 15.98 -3.40
CA PRO A 109 19.39 16.52 -2.06
C PRO A 109 20.05 17.90 -2.20
N ALA A 110 19.23 18.94 -2.40
CA ALA A 110 19.64 20.30 -2.17
C ALA A 110 19.76 20.39 -0.66
N ALA A 111 21.01 20.53 -0.21
CA ALA A 111 21.35 20.82 1.16
C ALA A 111 20.35 21.85 1.72
N ASN A 112 19.84 21.57 2.91
CA ASN A 112 19.17 22.57 3.73
C ASN A 112 17.79 23.03 3.23
N LYS A 113 16.82 22.12 3.17
CA LYS A 113 15.46 22.48 3.60
C LYS A 113 15.16 21.67 4.83
N LYS A 114 15.04 22.34 5.98
CA LYS A 114 14.40 21.78 7.17
C LYS A 114 13.00 21.35 6.72
N ALA A 115 12.86 20.08 6.33
CA ALA A 115 11.56 19.46 6.19
C ALA A 115 10.87 19.76 7.51
N PHE A 116 9.75 20.47 7.45
CA PHE A 116 8.91 20.74 8.60
C PHE A 116 8.54 19.37 9.16
N ALA A 117 9.33 18.92 10.15
CA ALA A 117 9.12 17.70 10.87
C ALA A 117 7.89 17.96 11.73
N LEU A 118 6.72 17.89 11.09
CA LEU A 118 5.45 17.75 11.78
C LEU A 118 5.64 16.54 12.69
N SER A 119 5.85 16.83 13.97
CA SER A 119 5.91 15.84 15.04
C SER A 119 4.79 14.84 14.79
N GLY A 120 5.08 13.54 14.83
CA GLY A 120 4.06 12.51 14.60
C GLY A 120 2.80 12.73 15.45
N TRP A 121 2.98 13.35 16.62
CA TRP A 121 1.90 13.77 17.50
C TRP A 121 0.99 14.86 16.92
N LEU A 122 1.54 15.85 16.20
CA LEU A 122 0.78 16.91 15.55
C LEU A 122 -0.07 16.35 14.39
N MET A 123 0.45 15.35 13.66
CA MET A 123 -0.34 14.63 12.64
C MET A 123 -1.50 13.86 13.28
N THR A 124 -1.26 13.17 14.39
CA THR A 124 -2.30 12.44 15.12
C THR A 124 -3.39 13.37 15.64
N LEU A 125 -3.02 14.51 16.22
CA LEU A 125 -3.99 15.51 16.70
C LEU A 125 -4.80 16.13 15.57
N LEU A 126 -4.17 16.40 14.43
CA LEU A 126 -4.85 16.96 13.27
C LEU A 126 -5.88 15.97 12.69
N VAL A 127 -5.50 14.69 12.55
CA VAL A 127 -6.41 13.65 12.05
C VAL A 127 -7.58 13.43 13.01
N LEU A 128 -7.31 13.32 14.31
CA LEU A 128 -8.37 13.19 15.32
C LEU A 128 -9.28 14.43 15.32
N GLY A 129 -8.71 15.63 15.25
CA GLY A 129 -9.45 16.88 15.18
C GLY A 129 -10.39 16.93 13.98
N ILE A 130 -9.92 16.54 12.79
CA ILE A 130 -10.76 16.45 11.59
C ILE A 130 -11.87 15.41 11.78
N MET A 131 -11.55 14.23 12.30
CA MET A 131 -12.53 13.18 12.53
C MET A 131 -13.66 13.63 13.46
N PHE A 132 -13.32 14.21 14.61
CA PHE A 132 -14.31 14.71 15.56
C PHE A 132 -15.09 15.92 15.02
N ALA A 133 -14.45 16.79 14.23
CA ALA A 133 -15.14 17.90 13.57
C ALA A 133 -16.16 17.41 12.54
N VAL A 134 -15.84 16.38 11.75
CA VAL A 134 -16.77 15.78 10.78
C VAL A 134 -17.94 15.10 11.49
N ILE A 135 -17.69 14.34 12.56
CA ILE A 135 -18.75 13.71 13.35
C ILE A 135 -19.64 14.77 14.01
N GLY A 136 -19.04 15.78 14.64
CA GLY A 136 -19.77 16.89 15.25
C GLY A 136 -20.61 17.67 14.24
N TYR A 137 -20.06 17.93 13.04
CA TYR A 137 -20.80 18.55 11.94
C TYR A 137 -21.97 17.68 11.48
N ALA A 138 -21.78 16.37 11.36
CA ALA A 138 -22.84 15.44 10.97
C ALA A 138 -23.95 15.33 12.04
N MET A 139 -23.60 15.42 13.33
CA MET A 139 -24.56 15.51 14.44
C MET A 139 -25.31 16.85 14.42
N TYR A 140 -24.61 17.96 14.24
CA TYR A 140 -25.21 19.31 14.16
C TYR A 140 -26.14 19.45 12.96
N ALA A 141 -25.76 18.91 11.80
CA ALA A 141 -26.57 18.91 10.58
C ALA A 141 -27.76 17.93 10.64
N GLY A 142 -27.93 17.16 11.72
CA GLY A 142 -29.04 16.22 11.90
C GLY A 142 -29.00 14.99 11.00
N VAL A 143 -27.96 14.83 10.16
CA VAL A 143 -27.79 13.71 9.21
C VAL A 143 -27.37 12.42 9.94
N TRP A 144 -26.94 12.52 11.20
CA TRP A 144 -26.55 11.37 12.01
C TRP A 144 -27.74 10.52 12.51
N GLN A 145 -28.97 11.06 12.47
CA GLN A 145 -30.15 10.24 12.77
C GLN A 145 -30.50 9.43 11.52
N SER A 146 -30.24 8.12 11.57
CA SER A 146 -30.74 7.21 10.55
C SER A 146 -32.26 7.36 10.45
N PRO A 147 -32.84 7.67 9.29
CA PRO A 147 -34.28 7.90 9.11
C PRO A 147 -35.12 6.61 9.23
N VAL A 148 -34.60 5.60 9.92
CA VAL A 148 -35.18 4.27 10.07
C VAL A 148 -36.12 4.28 11.28
N PRO A 149 -37.44 4.13 11.08
CA PRO A 149 -38.39 4.04 12.19
C PRO A 149 -38.08 2.82 13.05
N GLU A 150 -38.23 2.96 14.36
CA GLU A 150 -37.93 1.90 15.34
C GLU A 150 -38.80 0.65 15.13
N GLU A 151 -39.99 0.82 14.55
CA GLU A 151 -40.89 -0.27 14.13
C GLU A 151 -40.33 -1.09 12.97
N LEU A 152 -39.59 -0.47 12.05
CA LEU A 152 -38.92 -1.19 10.96
C LEU A 152 -37.77 -2.03 11.52
N TYR A 153 -37.03 -1.49 12.49
CA TYR A 153 -35.98 -2.22 13.20
C TYR A 153 -36.53 -3.44 13.95
N ARG A 154 -37.64 -3.27 14.71
CA ARG A 154 -38.28 -4.37 15.45
C ARG A 154 -38.89 -5.44 14.54
N ARG A 155 -39.28 -5.11 13.31
CA ARG A 155 -39.74 -6.09 12.31
C ARG A 155 -38.59 -6.81 11.61
N LEU A 156 -37.50 -6.11 11.27
CA LEU A 156 -36.38 -6.70 10.52
C LEU A 156 -35.46 -7.58 11.37
N ILE A 157 -35.21 -7.24 12.64
CA ILE A 157 -34.34 -8.04 13.53
C ILE A 157 -34.76 -9.52 13.64
N PRO A 158 -36.04 -9.86 13.91
CA PRO A 158 -36.46 -11.26 13.97
C PRO A 158 -36.48 -11.95 12.60
N GLN A 159 -36.51 -11.18 11.50
CA GLN A 159 -36.48 -11.70 10.12
C GLN A 159 -35.05 -11.79 9.55
N ALA A 160 -34.05 -11.19 10.21
CA ALA A 160 -32.64 -11.25 9.85
C ALA A 160 -32.09 -12.66 9.50
N PRO A 161 -32.47 -13.76 10.20
CA PRO A 161 -32.01 -15.10 9.82
C PRO A 161 -32.58 -15.62 8.49
N MET A 162 -33.65 -15.02 7.94
CA MET A 162 -34.26 -15.42 6.65
C MET A 162 -33.77 -14.59 5.45
N ILE A 163 -33.09 -13.46 5.69
CA ILE A 163 -32.60 -12.56 4.64
C ILE A 163 -31.13 -12.81 4.28
N GLY A 164 -30.46 -13.69 5.03
CA GLY A 164 -29.13 -14.22 4.70
C GLY A 164 -29.24 -15.47 3.84
N HIS A 165 -29.54 -15.29 2.55
CA HIS A 165 -29.36 -16.30 1.50
C HIS A 165 -28.32 -15.83 0.49
#